data_AF-A0A1H8TI60-F1
#
_entry.id   AF-A0A1H8TI60-F1
#
_cell.length_a   1.000
_cell.length_b   1.000
_cell.length_c   1.000
_cell.angle_alpha   90.00
_cell.angle_beta   90.00
_cell.angle_gamma   90.00
#
_symmetry.space_group_name_H-M   'P 1'
#
loop_
_entity.id
_entity.type
_entity.pdbx_description
1 polymer ?
#
loop_
_entity_poly.entity_id
_entity_poly.type
_entity_poly.pdbx_seq_one_letter_code
_entity_poly.pdbx_strand_id
1 'polypeptide(L)'
;MPTLDSEHLREYATVIPTLAQEHGVCVVTGGGSPSREFIDSELSGRTKSNLKLGIGVTRLNARFLVAATGDDAVLTPSKDYEAAGRALRCGDIVVMGGIAPDQITDAVSALLAEYINAGFLICATNVPWSESVALRRVKEKALPFRAGRMSSGFLRD
;
A
#
# COMPACT_ATOMS: atom_id res chain seq x y z
N MET A 1 0.49 18.30 1.20
CA MET A 1 1.41 18.03 2.34
C MET A 1 1.33 16.55 2.68
N PRO A 2 2.42 15.88 3.12
CA PRO A 2 2.33 14.48 3.54
C PRO A 2 1.25 14.33 4.62
N THR A 3 0.42 13.30 4.49
CA THR A 3 -0.73 13.07 5.41
C THR A 3 -0.34 12.29 6.65
N LEU A 4 0.89 11.78 6.69
CA LEU A 4 1.45 11.15 7.87
C LEU A 4 1.70 12.25 8.90
N ASP A 5 0.79 12.35 9.86
CA ASP A 5 1.00 13.14 11.06
C ASP A 5 2.31 12.70 11.74
N SER A 6 3.04 13.67 12.25
CA SER A 6 4.38 13.48 12.82
C SER A 6 4.39 12.53 14.01
N GLU A 7 3.28 12.44 14.76
CA GLU A 7 3.13 11.51 15.87
C GLU A 7 3.03 10.07 15.36
N HIS A 8 2.05 9.77 14.50
CA HIS A 8 1.89 8.47 13.85
C HIS A 8 3.14 8.03 13.08
N LEU A 9 3.84 8.96 12.42
CA LEU A 9 5.08 8.67 11.71
C LEU A 9 6.18 8.16 12.65
N ARG A 10 6.32 8.76 13.84
CA ARG A 10 7.28 8.32 14.86
C ARG A 10 6.91 6.96 15.45
N GLU A 11 5.62 6.74 15.69
CA GLU A 11 5.13 5.44 16.16
C GLU A 11 5.45 4.33 15.14
N TYR A 12 5.13 4.54 13.86
CA TYR A 12 5.46 3.58 12.80
C TYR A 12 6.97 3.37 12.66
N ALA A 13 7.76 4.44 12.69
CA ALA A 13 9.22 4.37 12.65
C ALA A 13 9.83 3.60 13.84
N THR A 14 9.09 3.48 14.95
CA THR A 14 9.50 2.70 16.12
C THR A 14 9.07 1.24 16.00
N VAL A 15 7.82 1.00 15.61
CA VAL A 15 7.22 -0.35 15.57
C VAL A 15 7.79 -1.19 14.42
N ILE A 16 8.03 -0.59 13.25
CA ILE A 16 8.47 -1.32 12.05
C ILE A 16 9.84 -2.00 12.27
N PRO A 17 10.90 -1.32 12.76
CA PRO A 17 12.16 -1.97 13.08
C PRO A 17 12.03 -3.06 14.14
N THR A 18 11.20 -2.85 15.17
CA THR A 18 10.96 -3.87 16.20
C THR A 18 10.37 -5.15 15.59
N LEU A 19 9.39 -5.04 14.68
CA LEU A 19 8.84 -6.20 13.97
C LEU A 19 9.87 -6.86 13.06
N ALA A 20 10.75 -6.06 12.44
CA ALA A 20 11.77 -6.57 11.53
C ALA A 20 12.84 -7.44 12.22
N GLN A 21 12.98 -7.36 13.55
CA GLN A 21 13.89 -8.23 14.31
C GLN A 21 13.49 -9.71 14.26
N GLU A 22 12.20 -10.01 14.09
CA GLU A 22 11.67 -11.38 14.12
C GLU A 22 10.96 -11.79 12.81
N HIS A 23 10.65 -10.83 11.94
CA HIS A 23 9.82 -11.03 10.76
C HIS A 23 10.36 -10.30 9.53
N GLY A 24 10.12 -10.86 8.33
CA GLY A 24 10.23 -10.10 7.09
C GLY A 24 9.09 -9.09 7.00
N VAL A 25 9.41 -7.79 6.93
CA VAL A 25 8.42 -6.70 6.96
C VAL A 25 8.36 -5.97 5.61
N CYS A 26 7.15 -5.86 5.07
CA CYS A 26 6.82 -5.01 3.94
C CYS A 26 5.73 -4.01 4.33
N VAL A 27 5.87 -2.75 3.89
CA VAL A 27 4.93 -1.67 4.16
C VAL A 27 4.50 -1.02 2.85
N VAL A 28 3.20 -0.85 2.64
CA VAL A 28 2.63 -0.10 1.50
C VAL A 28 1.92 1.14 2.05
N THR A 29 2.39 2.33 1.69
CA THR A 29 1.80 3.57 2.19
C THR A 29 0.68 4.09 1.28
N GLY A 30 -0.46 4.41 1.88
CA GLY A 30 -1.55 5.14 1.24
C GLY A 30 -1.19 6.56 0.84
N GLY A 31 -2.03 7.18 0.01
CA GLY A 31 -1.86 8.57 -0.42
C GLY A 31 -2.60 9.62 0.42
N GLY A 32 -3.52 9.18 1.31
CA GLY A 32 -4.33 10.06 2.16
C GLY A 32 -5.20 11.06 1.40
N SER A 33 -5.71 12.06 2.11
CA SER A 33 -6.49 13.17 1.54
C SER A 33 -5.79 13.90 0.38
N PRO A 34 -4.48 14.20 0.44
CA PRO A 34 -3.78 14.87 -0.66
C PRO A 34 -3.84 14.09 -1.97
N SER A 35 -3.74 12.75 -1.93
CA SER A 35 -3.89 11.94 -3.14
C SER A 35 -5.29 12.06 -3.73
N ARG A 36 -6.34 12.08 -2.90
CA ARG A 36 -7.73 12.26 -3.34
C ARG A 36 -7.94 13.64 -3.96
N GLU A 37 -7.38 14.69 -3.37
CA GLU A 37 -7.43 16.06 -3.90
C GLU A 37 -6.82 16.16 -5.31
N PHE A 38 -5.71 15.47 -5.57
CA PHE A 38 -5.13 15.43 -6.92
C PHE A 38 -5.93 14.54 -7.88
N ILE A 39 -6.39 13.37 -7.43
CA ILE A 39 -7.14 12.41 -8.28
C ILE A 39 -8.49 12.99 -8.72
N ASP A 40 -9.21 13.60 -7.78
CA ASP A 40 -10.57 14.10 -7.96
C ASP A 40 -10.61 15.62 -8.19
N SER A 41 -9.47 16.23 -8.54
CA SER A 41 -9.36 17.67 -8.81
C SER A 41 -10.36 18.14 -9.88
N GLU A 42 -11.20 19.11 -9.53
CA GLU A 42 -12.20 19.70 -10.44
C GLU A 42 -11.57 20.41 -11.65
N LEU A 43 -10.30 20.82 -11.55
CA LEU A 43 -9.57 21.50 -12.63
C LEU A 43 -9.32 20.61 -13.84
N SER A 44 -9.28 19.28 -13.65
CA SER A 44 -8.91 18.33 -14.71
C SER A 44 -9.72 17.03 -14.70
N GLY A 45 -10.53 16.79 -13.67
CA GLY A 45 -11.31 15.56 -13.51
C GLY A 45 -10.42 14.33 -13.29
N ARG A 46 -11.02 13.13 -13.25
CA ARG A 46 -10.28 11.90 -12.96
C ARG A 46 -9.55 11.36 -14.19
N THR A 47 -8.34 11.87 -14.45
CA THR A 47 -7.52 11.47 -15.60
C THR A 47 -6.41 10.48 -15.24
N LYS A 48 -5.84 9.80 -16.25
CA LYS A 48 -4.63 8.96 -16.07
C LYS A 48 -3.45 9.75 -15.49
N SER A 49 -3.36 11.05 -15.79
CA SER A 49 -2.33 11.93 -15.23
C SER A 49 -2.53 12.10 -13.72
N ASN A 50 -3.76 12.36 -13.30
CA ASN A 50 -4.09 12.58 -11.89
C ASN A 50 -3.95 11.32 -11.05
N LEU A 51 -4.27 10.15 -11.61
CA LEU A 51 -3.97 8.86 -10.97
C LEU A 51 -2.45 8.67 -10.76
N LYS A 52 -1.61 9.09 -11.71
CA LYS A 52 -0.15 9.08 -11.54
C LYS A 52 0.32 10.07 -10.46
N LEU A 53 -0.34 11.22 -10.30
CA LEU A 53 -0.08 12.14 -9.19
C LEU A 53 -0.41 11.49 -7.85
N GLY A 54 -1.55 10.81 -7.75
CA GLY A 54 -1.92 10.03 -6.55
C GLY A 54 -0.89 8.96 -6.20
N ILE A 55 -0.37 8.24 -7.19
CA ILE A 55 0.77 7.32 -7.01
C ILE A 55 2.01 8.08 -6.54
N GLY A 56 2.30 9.25 -7.11
CA GLY A 56 3.38 10.13 -6.65
C GLY A 56 3.27 10.45 -5.17
N VAL A 57 2.07 10.80 -4.68
CA VAL A 57 1.81 11.08 -3.26
C VAL A 57 2.05 9.84 -2.40
N THR A 58 1.56 8.68 -2.80
CA THR A 58 1.80 7.43 -2.05
C THR A 58 3.29 7.14 -1.90
N ARG A 59 4.09 7.36 -2.96
CA ARG A 59 5.54 7.15 -2.93
C ARG A 59 6.28 8.22 -2.14
N LEU A 60 5.74 9.44 -2.09
CA LEU A 60 6.26 10.49 -1.21
C LEU A 60 6.07 10.11 0.27
N ASN A 61 4.90 9.59 0.64
CA ASN A 61 4.64 9.08 1.98
C ASN A 61 5.58 7.91 2.33
N ALA A 62 5.80 6.97 1.40
CA ALA A 62 6.78 5.90 1.56
C ALA A 62 8.18 6.45 1.88
N ARG A 63 8.66 7.45 1.12
CA ARG A 63 9.96 8.10 1.37
C ARG A 63 10.05 8.83 2.71
N PHE A 64 8.93 9.37 3.20
CA PHE A 64 8.87 9.99 4.52
C PHE A 64 9.03 8.95 5.64
N LEU A 65 8.33 7.82 5.52
CA LEU A 65 8.45 6.71 6.48
C LEU A 65 9.86 6.13 6.51
N VAL A 66 10.42 5.92 5.33
CA VAL A 66 11.83 5.60 5.10
C VAL A 66 12.74 6.53 5.89
N ALA A 67 12.65 7.84 5.66
CA ALA A 67 13.51 8.82 6.33
C ALA A 67 13.34 8.81 7.86
N ALA A 68 12.16 8.46 8.37
CA ALA A 68 11.91 8.36 9.80
C ALA A 68 12.44 7.08 10.44
N THR A 69 12.55 5.98 9.68
CA THR A 69 12.89 4.64 10.19
C THR A 69 14.41 4.42 10.34
N GLY A 70 15.24 5.15 9.59
CA GLY A 70 16.71 5.09 9.72
C GLY A 70 17.39 4.06 8.81
N ASP A 71 18.71 3.91 8.99
CA ASP A 71 19.63 3.30 8.00
C ASP A 71 19.56 1.76 7.85
N ASP A 72 18.82 1.05 8.73
CA ASP A 72 18.75 -0.42 8.76
C ASP A 72 17.84 -1.06 7.69
N ALA A 73 17.36 -0.28 6.71
CA ALA A 73 16.42 -0.76 5.71
C ALA A 73 16.88 -0.39 4.29
N VAL A 74 16.75 -1.32 3.33
CA VAL A 74 16.80 -0.94 1.90
C VAL A 74 15.49 -0.24 1.55
N LEU A 75 15.53 1.06 1.81
CA LEU A 75 14.43 1.98 1.73
C LEU A 75 14.29 2.54 0.31
N THR A 76 14.14 1.65 -0.66
CA THR A 76 13.80 2.07 -2.03
C THR A 76 12.31 1.85 -2.23
N PRO A 77 11.53 2.86 -2.66
CA PRO A 77 10.15 2.64 -3.09
C PRO A 77 10.17 1.65 -4.25
N SER A 78 9.98 0.37 -3.95
CA SER A 78 9.97 -0.68 -4.95
C SER A 78 8.81 -0.38 -5.89
N LYS A 79 9.11 -0.31 -7.18
CA LYS A 79 8.12 0.07 -8.21
C LYS A 79 7.32 -1.14 -8.71
N ASP A 80 7.72 -2.33 -8.30
CA ASP A 80 7.14 -3.60 -8.68
C ASP A 80 7.34 -4.63 -7.56
N TYR A 81 6.56 -5.72 -7.61
CA TYR A 81 6.56 -6.79 -6.62
C TYR A 81 7.84 -7.61 -6.64
N GLU A 82 8.49 -7.73 -7.81
CA GLU A 82 9.68 -8.56 -7.97
C GLU A 82 10.88 -7.99 -7.21
N ALA A 83 11.12 -6.68 -7.36
CA ALA A 83 12.13 -5.94 -6.62
C ALA A 83 11.86 -5.99 -5.11
N ALA A 84 10.61 -5.81 -4.70
CA ALA A 84 10.20 -5.94 -3.31
C ALA A 84 10.53 -7.33 -2.74
N GLY A 85 10.16 -8.39 -3.46
CA GLY A 85 10.46 -9.76 -3.03
C GLY A 85 11.95 -10.08 -2.97
N ARG A 86 12.77 -9.50 -3.87
CA ARG A 86 14.24 -9.65 -3.82
C ARG A 86 14.83 -8.96 -2.59
N ALA A 87 14.47 -7.71 -2.34
CA ALA A 87 14.95 -6.95 -1.18
C ALA A 87 14.58 -7.65 0.13
N LEU A 88 13.32 -8.08 0.25
CA LEU A 88 12.86 -8.82 1.43
C LEU A 88 13.69 -10.10 1.70
N ARG A 89 14.06 -10.84 0.64
CA ARG A 89 14.92 -12.03 0.76
C ARG A 89 16.35 -11.71 1.17
N CYS A 90 16.82 -10.49 0.94
CA CYS A 90 18.13 -10.02 1.40
C CYS A 90 18.12 -9.57 2.87
N GLY A 91 16.96 -9.59 3.54
CA GLY A 91 16.81 -9.15 4.93
C GLY A 91 16.35 -7.69 5.07
N ASP A 92 15.99 -7.04 3.96
CA ASP A 92 15.61 -5.63 3.98
C ASP A 92 14.17 -5.41 4.43
N ILE A 93 13.91 -4.30 5.14
CA ILE A 93 12.56 -3.78 5.32
C ILE A 93 12.14 -3.08 4.03
N VAL A 94 11.05 -3.56 3.41
CA VAL A 94 10.58 -3.02 2.13
C VAL A 94 9.48 -1.99 2.38
N VAL A 95 9.64 -0.78 1.83
CA VAL A 95 8.60 0.26 1.85
C VAL A 95 8.21 0.63 0.43
N MET A 96 6.90 0.68 0.14
CA MET A 96 6.34 0.89 -1.20
C MET A 96 5.21 1.92 -1.18
N GLY A 97 4.91 2.47 -2.36
CA GLY A 97 3.64 3.17 -2.62
C GLY A 97 2.82 2.43 -3.68
N GLY A 98 1.94 3.15 -4.37
CA GLY A 98 1.19 2.62 -5.52
C GLY A 98 2.08 2.22 -6.70
N ILE A 99 1.59 1.26 -7.49
CA ILE A 99 2.29 0.70 -8.66
C ILE A 99 1.64 1.21 -9.96
N ALA A 100 0.33 1.00 -10.13
CA ALA A 100 -0.39 1.29 -11.36
C ALA A 100 -1.63 2.19 -11.14
N PRO A 101 -2.01 3.04 -12.13
CA PRO A 101 -3.14 3.98 -12.01
C PRO A 101 -4.51 3.37 -11.67
N ASP A 102 -4.70 2.10 -12.02
CA ASP A 102 -5.93 1.33 -11.83
C ASP A 102 -5.93 0.51 -10.52
N GLN A 103 -4.93 0.69 -9.67
CA GLN A 103 -4.79 -0.02 -8.40
C GLN A 103 -4.83 0.93 -7.21
N ILE A 104 -5.67 0.61 -6.24
CA ILE A 104 -5.60 1.21 -4.90
C ILE A 104 -4.54 0.50 -4.06
N THR A 105 -4.07 1.14 -3.00
CA THR A 105 -2.99 0.61 -2.16
C THR A 105 -3.35 -0.70 -1.47
N ASP A 106 -4.63 -0.93 -1.14
CA ASP A 106 -5.09 -2.20 -0.55
C ASP A 106 -4.88 -3.38 -1.51
N ALA A 107 -5.14 -3.17 -2.80
CA ALA A 107 -4.89 -4.17 -3.84
C ALA A 107 -3.38 -4.41 -4.02
N VAL A 108 -2.57 -3.35 -3.97
CA VAL A 108 -1.11 -3.47 -4.01
C VAL A 108 -0.60 -4.29 -2.81
N SER A 109 -1.10 -4.03 -1.60
CA SER A 109 -0.72 -4.78 -0.39
C SER A 109 -1.12 -6.25 -0.47
N ALA A 110 -2.34 -6.54 -0.95
CA ALA A 110 -2.81 -7.92 -1.10
C ALA A 110 -1.97 -8.71 -2.12
N LEU A 111 -1.70 -8.12 -3.28
CA LEU A 111 -0.88 -8.73 -4.33
C LEU A 111 0.57 -8.91 -3.88
N LEU A 112 1.13 -7.93 -3.15
CA LEU A 112 2.46 -8.07 -2.55
C LEU A 112 2.51 -9.22 -1.54
N ALA A 113 1.52 -9.30 -0.64
CA ALA A 113 1.42 -10.34 0.37
C ALA A 113 1.32 -11.73 -0.25
N GLU A 114 0.54 -11.88 -1.33
CA GLU A 114 0.47 -13.12 -2.11
C GLU A 114 1.83 -13.43 -2.77
N TYR A 115 2.44 -12.43 -3.43
CA TYR A 115 3.69 -12.58 -4.15
C TYR A 115 4.85 -13.05 -3.26
N ILE A 116 4.94 -12.52 -2.03
CA ILE A 116 5.98 -12.88 -1.05
C ILE A 116 5.57 -14.04 -0.13
N ASN A 117 4.39 -14.64 -0.34
CA ASN A 117 3.83 -15.69 0.52
C ASN A 117 3.76 -15.29 2.01
N ALA A 118 3.35 -14.05 2.29
CA ALA A 118 3.29 -13.50 3.64
C ALA A 118 2.35 -14.33 4.54
N GLY A 119 2.67 -14.42 5.83
CA GLY A 119 1.78 -15.05 6.82
C GLY A 119 0.56 -14.19 7.16
N PHE A 120 0.76 -12.87 7.16
CA PHE A 120 -0.21 -11.87 7.61
C PHE A 120 -0.21 -10.65 6.70
N LEU A 121 -1.40 -10.06 6.55
CA LEU A 121 -1.62 -8.73 5.98
C LEU A 121 -2.32 -7.88 7.04
N ILE A 122 -1.77 -6.70 7.33
CA ILE A 122 -2.28 -5.77 8.34
C ILE A 122 -2.70 -4.47 7.65
N CYS A 123 -3.98 -4.12 7.75
CA CYS A 123 -4.50 -2.84 7.24
C CYS A 123 -4.62 -1.80 8.37
N ALA A 124 -3.60 -0.95 8.54
CA ALA A 124 -3.65 0.18 9.47
C ALA A 124 -4.46 1.35 8.87
N THR A 125 -5.69 1.56 9.36
CA THR A 125 -6.63 2.58 8.85
C THR A 125 -7.19 3.44 9.99
N ASN A 126 -7.57 4.68 9.69
CA ASN A 126 -8.05 5.67 10.68
C ASN A 126 -9.58 5.67 10.88
N VAL A 127 -10.32 4.75 10.24
CA VAL A 127 -11.77 4.62 10.44
C VAL A 127 -12.07 3.86 11.75
N PRO A 128 -13.15 4.16 12.49
CA PRO A 128 -13.47 3.48 13.75
C PRO A 128 -13.79 1.99 13.60
N TRP A 129 -13.44 1.25 14.66
CA TRP A 129 -13.38 -0.20 14.79
C TRP A 129 -14.76 -0.89 14.73
N SER A 130 -15.32 -1.03 13.53
CA SER A 130 -16.01 -2.30 13.20
C SER A 130 -15.09 -3.22 12.39
N GLU A 131 -14.01 -2.68 11.81
CA GLU A 131 -13.08 -3.38 10.91
C GLU A 131 -11.63 -2.80 10.93
N SER A 132 -11.16 -2.22 12.04
CA SER A 132 -9.92 -1.40 12.04
C SER A 132 -8.72 -2.16 12.60
N VAL A 133 -7.66 -2.24 11.79
CA VAL A 133 -6.63 -3.31 11.82
C VAL A 133 -7.25 -4.66 11.46
N ALA A 134 -7.66 -4.80 10.20
CA ALA A 134 -7.94 -6.10 9.64
C ALA A 134 -6.62 -6.88 9.53
N LEU A 135 -6.31 -7.67 10.57
CA LEU A 135 -5.29 -8.71 10.50
C LEU A 135 -5.89 -9.87 9.72
N ARG A 136 -5.46 -10.04 8.49
CA ARG A 136 -5.88 -11.17 7.66
C ARG A 136 -4.74 -12.17 7.56
N ARG A 137 -5.00 -13.40 7.99
CA ARG A 137 -4.11 -14.52 7.69
C ARG A 137 -4.24 -14.82 6.20
N VAL A 138 -3.14 -14.66 5.45
CA VAL A 138 -3.17 -14.83 3.98
C VAL A 138 -3.55 -16.26 3.60
N LYS A 139 -3.26 -17.24 4.47
CA LYS A 139 -3.50 -18.67 4.22
C LYS A 139 -4.81 -19.25 4.78
N GLU A 140 -5.64 -18.47 5.47
CA GLU A 140 -6.99 -18.93 5.85
C GLU A 140 -8.02 -18.45 4.82
N LYS A 141 -8.38 -19.36 3.92
CA LYS A 141 -9.35 -19.23 2.82
C LYS A 141 -8.85 -18.43 1.61
N ALA A 142 -8.37 -19.18 0.62
CA ALA A 142 -8.67 -18.89 -0.77
C ALA A 142 -10.21 -18.88 -0.95
N LEU A 143 -10.85 -17.76 -0.63
CA LEU A 143 -12.22 -17.48 -1.05
C LEU A 143 -12.12 -16.76 -2.40
N PRO A 144 -12.75 -17.28 -3.47
CA PRO A 144 -12.70 -16.63 -4.77
C PRO A 144 -13.31 -15.25 -4.65
N PHE A 145 -12.57 -14.24 -5.13
CA PHE A 145 -13.14 -12.94 -5.46
C PHE A 145 -14.24 -13.18 -6.51
N ARG A 146 -15.50 -13.24 -6.08
CA ARG A 146 -16.65 -13.20 -7.00
C ARG A 146 -16.75 -11.78 -7.52
N ALA A 147 -16.18 -11.54 -8.71
CA ALA A 147 -16.61 -10.43 -9.54
C ALA A 147 -18.14 -10.53 -9.69
N GLY A 148 -18.86 -9.54 -9.19
CA GLY A 148 -20.30 -9.42 -9.38
C GLY A 148 -20.60 -9.49 -10.88
N ARG A 149 -21.55 -10.34 -11.25
CA ARG A 149 -22.12 -10.41 -12.60
C ARG A 149 -22.51 -9.00 -13.04
N MET A 150 -21.74 -8.40 -13.95
CA MET A 150 -22.28 -7.40 -14.85
C MET A 150 -23.16 -8.17 -15.84
N SER A 151 -24.47 -7.94 -15.75
CA SER A 151 -25.43 -8.36 -16.75
C SER A 151 -25.01 -7.78 -18.10
N SER A 152 -24.54 -8.65 -19.00
CA SER A 152 -24.40 -8.36 -20.42
C SER A 152 -25.78 -8.09 -20.99
N GLY A 153 -26.07 -6.83 -21.28
CA GLY A 153 -27.33 -6.43 -21.88
C GLY A 153 -27.18 -5.12 -22.65
N PHE A 154 -26.35 -5.10 -23.70
CA PHE A 154 -26.62 -4.35 -24.94
C PHE A 154 -25.55 -4.64 -25.99
N LEU A 155 -25.84 -5.57 -26.89
CA LEU A 155 -25.30 -5.67 -28.24
C LEU A 155 -26.37 -6.41 -29.05
N ARG A 156 -27.18 -5.64 -29.79
CA ARG A 156 -27.88 -6.07 -30.99
C ARG A 156 -27.87 -4.91 -31.97
N ASP A 157 -27.30 -5.22 -33.14
CA ASP A 157 -27.62 -4.76 -34.49
C ASP A 157 -27.86 -3.26 -34.73
#